data_AF-A0A9P4N837-F1
#
_entry.id   AF-A0A9P4N837-F1
#
_cell.length_a   1.000
_cell.length_b   1.000
_cell.length_c   1.000
_cell.angle_alpha   90.00
_cell.angle_beta   90.00
_cell.angle_gamma   90.00
#
_symmetry.space_group_name_H-M   'P 1'
#
loop_
_entity.id
_entity.type
_entity.pdbx_description
1 polymer ?
#
loop_
_entity_poly.entity_id
_entity_poly.type
_entity_poly.pdbx_seq_one_letter_code
_entity_poly.pdbx_strand_id
1 'polypeptide(L)'
;MSLPSVPNWLRIILLILSFLSFLPQLLRVFSRKDSSGISTYYMLFNLISMTEQFTLAFFFIVNNIDNPDFFVHNPINAGDWLNLAQLAVVLSLWLILCIACLYFPSDHRDASKRFVLGVYFAFLLISIVPIFTDAVSPGENDARRWNGALFHGVHSLFINPIVTGFGIASLYFQAKETLSRSLPQALSIIGLAAQAIVFAVVAVSWIMRVEFPYGGLDRVSFGVFSTWYQLVGWAALDSAIFALVQAALLWIASRHLRRTNGTSDSETQPLLGR
;
A
#
# COMPACT_ATOMS: atom_id res chain seq x y z
N MET A 1 0.36 17.49 -23.92
CA MET A 1 1.26 16.40 -24.35
C MET A 1 1.24 15.33 -23.27
N SER A 2 0.83 14.10 -23.61
CA SER A 2 0.91 12.94 -22.71
C SER A 2 2.37 12.46 -22.62
N LEU A 3 2.75 11.91 -21.47
CA LEU A 3 4.07 11.29 -21.31
C LEU A 3 4.16 10.00 -22.14
N PRO A 4 5.37 9.57 -22.57
CA PRO A 4 5.53 8.29 -23.26
C PRO A 4 5.01 7.15 -22.38
N SER A 5 4.20 6.26 -22.97
CA SER A 5 3.53 5.19 -22.24
C SER A 5 4.53 4.14 -21.74
N VAL A 6 4.32 3.65 -20.51
CA VAL A 6 5.14 2.58 -19.95
C VAL A 6 4.87 1.28 -20.70
N PRO A 7 5.91 0.63 -21.29
CA PRO A 7 5.72 -0.59 -22.06
C PRO A 7 5.31 -1.78 -21.17
N ASN A 8 4.53 -2.70 -21.72
CA ASN A 8 3.95 -3.82 -20.96
C ASN A 8 5.00 -4.74 -20.33
N TRP A 9 6.15 -4.95 -20.98
CA TRP A 9 7.23 -5.75 -20.40
C TRP A 9 7.74 -5.16 -19.08
N LEU A 10 7.80 -3.82 -18.98
CA LEU A 10 8.21 -3.15 -17.74
C LEU A 10 7.12 -3.27 -16.67
N ARG A 11 5.83 -3.18 -17.04
CA ARG A 11 4.71 -3.41 -16.12
C ARG A 11 4.74 -4.84 -15.56
N ILE A 12 5.03 -5.84 -16.39
CA ILE A 12 5.20 -7.25 -15.97
C ILE A 12 6.36 -7.41 -14.99
N ILE A 13 7.53 -6.83 -15.30
CA ILE A 13 8.69 -6.86 -14.40
C ILE A 13 8.32 -6.22 -13.05
N LEU A 14 7.69 -5.05 -13.06
CA LEU A 14 7.31 -4.36 -11.83
C LEU A 14 6.24 -5.10 -11.03
N LEU A 15 5.33 -5.83 -11.69
CA LEU A 15 4.39 -6.73 -11.03
C LEU A 15 5.14 -7.87 -10.32
N ILE A 16 6.05 -8.56 -11.02
CA ILE A 16 6.85 -9.66 -10.45
C ILE A 16 7.71 -9.15 -9.28
N LEU A 17 8.37 -8.01 -9.45
CA LEU A 17 9.17 -7.40 -8.39
C LEU A 17 8.31 -6.97 -7.19
N SER A 18 7.09 -6.46 -7.43
CA SER A 18 6.15 -6.15 -6.36
C SER A 18 5.84 -7.41 -5.55
N PHE A 19 5.57 -8.54 -6.20
CA PHE A 19 5.39 -9.82 -5.52
C PHE A 19 6.63 -10.25 -4.72
N LEU A 20 7.79 -10.29 -5.37
CA LEU A 20 9.03 -10.75 -4.76
C LEU A 20 9.47 -9.88 -3.57
N SER A 21 9.14 -8.59 -3.58
CA SER A 21 9.50 -7.67 -2.49
C SER A 21 8.89 -8.05 -1.13
N PHE A 22 7.74 -8.75 -1.11
CA PHE A 22 7.08 -9.21 0.12
C PHE A 22 7.61 -10.56 0.62
N LEU A 23 8.26 -11.34 -0.24
CA LEU A 23 8.67 -12.70 0.06
C LEU A 23 9.59 -12.78 1.30
N PRO A 24 10.59 -11.89 1.50
CA PRO A 24 11.42 -11.94 2.71
C PRO A 24 10.64 -11.73 4.01
N GLN A 25 9.57 -10.92 3.98
CA GLN A 25 8.74 -10.69 5.16
C GLN A 25 7.80 -11.87 5.41
N LEU A 26 7.16 -12.38 4.36
CA LEU A 26 6.28 -13.55 4.42
C LEU A 26 7.03 -14.76 4.97
N LEU A 27 8.17 -15.11 4.35
CA LEU A 27 8.99 -16.23 4.79
C LEU A 27 9.40 -16.09 6.26
N ARG A 28 9.80 -14.88 6.69
CA ARG A 28 10.20 -14.63 8.08
C ARG A 28 9.04 -14.87 9.07
N VAL A 29 7.84 -14.36 8.77
CA VAL A 29 6.66 -14.56 9.64
C VAL A 29 6.24 -16.03 9.67
N PHE A 30 6.18 -16.70 8.52
CA PHE A 30 5.77 -18.11 8.44
C PHE A 30 6.80 -19.07 9.04
N SER A 31 8.10 -18.84 8.85
CA SER A 31 9.15 -19.67 9.42
C SER A 31 9.24 -19.50 10.93
N ARG A 32 9.08 -18.27 11.46
CA ARG A 32 9.09 -18.03 12.91
C ARG A 32 7.78 -18.45 13.59
N LYS A 33 6.67 -18.49 12.84
CA LYS A 33 5.29 -18.65 13.38
C LYS A 33 5.01 -17.68 14.53
N ASP A 34 5.56 -16.48 14.42
CA ASP A 34 5.55 -15.44 15.45
C ASP A 34 5.46 -14.08 14.74
N SER A 35 4.59 -13.23 15.26
CA SER A 35 4.33 -11.88 14.74
C SER A 35 4.82 -10.77 15.67
N SER A 36 5.53 -11.12 16.74
CA SER A 36 6.14 -10.21 17.69
C SER A 36 7.02 -9.15 17.03
N GLY A 37 6.68 -7.88 17.26
CA GLY A 37 7.40 -6.72 16.72
C GLY A 37 6.81 -6.15 15.44
N ILE A 38 5.67 -6.68 14.99
CA ILE A 38 4.86 -6.10 13.93
C ILE A 38 3.66 -5.40 14.57
N SER A 39 3.49 -4.11 14.32
CA SER A 39 2.32 -3.36 14.80
C SER A 39 1.07 -3.81 14.05
N THR A 40 -0.02 -3.99 14.79
CA THR A 40 -1.32 -4.36 14.23
C THR A 40 -1.94 -3.19 13.49
N TYR A 41 -1.75 -1.95 13.98
CA TYR A 41 -2.16 -0.74 13.25
C TYR A 41 -1.38 -0.56 11.95
N TYR A 42 -0.08 -0.85 11.95
CA TYR A 42 0.73 -0.84 10.72
C TYR A 42 0.18 -1.81 9.67
N MET A 43 -0.16 -3.04 10.06
CA MET A 43 -0.79 -4.02 9.16
C MET A 43 -2.15 -3.53 8.65
N LEU A 44 -3.01 -3.05 9.55
CA LEU A 44 -4.35 -2.60 9.22
C LEU A 44 -4.35 -1.41 8.25
N PHE A 45 -3.51 -0.40 8.52
CA PHE A 45 -3.46 0.82 7.71
C PHE A 45 -2.91 0.56 6.30
N ASN A 46 -1.86 -0.25 6.17
CA ASN A 46 -1.36 -0.64 4.85
C ASN A 46 -2.37 -1.51 4.09
N LEU A 47 -3.09 -2.40 4.79
CA LEU A 47 -4.14 -3.20 4.17
C LEU A 47 -5.30 -2.32 3.66
N ILE A 48 -5.80 -1.40 4.48
CA ILE A 48 -6.81 -0.40 4.06
C ILE A 48 -6.32 0.40 2.86
N SER A 49 -5.07 0.86 2.86
CA SER A 49 -4.48 1.61 1.74
C SER A 49 -4.46 0.81 0.44
N MET A 50 -4.04 -0.45 0.49
CA MET A 50 -4.04 -1.27 -0.71
C MET A 50 -5.45 -1.66 -1.18
N THR A 51 -6.39 -1.85 -0.25
CA THR A 51 -7.80 -2.10 -0.58
C THR A 51 -8.40 -0.90 -1.31
N GLU A 52 -8.13 0.33 -0.86
CA GLU A 52 -8.64 1.54 -1.52
C GLU A 52 -8.06 1.72 -2.93
N GLN A 53 -6.74 1.57 -3.08
CA GLN A 53 -6.10 1.65 -4.40
C GLN A 53 -6.64 0.62 -5.38
N PHE A 54 -6.84 -0.62 -4.92
CA PHE A 54 -7.47 -1.66 -5.73
C PHE A 54 -8.92 -1.33 -6.07
N THR A 55 -9.67 -0.80 -5.10
CA THR A 55 -11.08 -0.43 -5.27
C THR A 55 -11.24 0.64 -6.35
N LEU A 56 -10.44 1.70 -6.31
CA LEU A 56 -10.45 2.75 -7.33
C LEU A 56 -10.04 2.21 -8.70
N ALA A 57 -8.95 1.44 -8.78
CA ALA A 57 -8.52 0.86 -10.06
C ALA A 57 -9.57 -0.09 -10.66
N PHE A 58 -10.19 -0.93 -9.84
CA PHE A 58 -11.25 -1.84 -10.27
C PHE A 58 -12.47 -1.05 -10.76
N PHE A 59 -12.87 0.00 -10.04
CA PHE A 59 -13.94 0.89 -10.46
C PHE A 59 -13.68 1.47 -11.86
N PHE A 60 -12.50 2.04 -12.10
CA PHE A 60 -12.17 2.64 -13.39
C PHE A 60 -12.08 1.63 -14.54
N ILE A 61 -11.52 0.44 -14.29
CA ILE A 61 -11.26 -0.55 -15.35
C ILE A 61 -12.47 -1.44 -15.64
N VAL A 62 -13.25 -1.78 -14.61
CA VAL A 62 -14.34 -2.77 -14.70
C VAL A 62 -15.70 -2.10 -14.63
N ASN A 63 -15.97 -1.31 -13.59
CA ASN A 63 -17.30 -0.73 -13.39
C ASN A 63 -17.59 0.43 -14.35
N ASN A 64 -16.56 1.19 -14.74
CA ASN A 64 -16.67 2.35 -15.61
C ASN A 64 -16.08 2.10 -17.02
N ILE A 65 -16.13 0.86 -17.50
CA ILE A 65 -15.55 0.43 -18.79
C ILE A 65 -16.08 1.23 -19.99
N ASP A 66 -17.35 1.68 -19.93
CA ASP A 66 -18.02 2.40 -21.02
C ASP A 66 -17.71 3.90 -21.04
N ASN A 67 -17.16 4.46 -19.95
CA ASN A 67 -16.76 5.88 -19.87
C ASN A 67 -15.36 5.99 -19.26
N PRO A 68 -14.32 5.49 -19.96
CA PRO A 68 -12.96 5.54 -19.48
C PRO A 68 -12.56 6.99 -19.15
N ASP A 69 -12.14 7.19 -17.90
CA ASP A 69 -11.68 8.47 -17.36
C ASP A 69 -10.14 8.56 -17.45
N PHE A 70 -9.53 9.66 -17.01
CA PHE A 70 -8.08 9.94 -17.12
C PHE A 70 -7.16 8.84 -16.56
N PHE A 71 -7.67 7.94 -15.71
CA PHE A 71 -6.90 6.85 -15.11
C PHE A 71 -6.59 5.69 -16.07
N VAL A 72 -7.47 5.42 -17.05
CA VAL A 72 -7.38 4.28 -17.97
C VAL A 72 -7.24 4.77 -19.41
N HIS A 73 -6.72 3.92 -20.30
CA HIS A 73 -6.65 4.26 -21.71
C HIS A 73 -8.02 4.12 -22.39
N ASN A 74 -8.26 4.89 -23.45
CA ASN A 74 -9.45 4.74 -24.29
C ASN A 74 -9.06 4.39 -25.75
N PRO A 75 -9.25 3.13 -26.21
CA PRO A 75 -9.84 2.00 -25.49
C PRO A 75 -8.88 1.38 -24.45
N ILE A 76 -9.47 0.70 -23.45
CA ILE A 76 -8.71 0.00 -22.41
C ILE A 76 -7.75 -1.02 -23.03
N ASN A 77 -6.51 -1.03 -22.56
CA ASN A 77 -5.46 -1.87 -23.12
C ASN A 77 -4.92 -2.90 -22.11
N ALA A 78 -4.08 -3.82 -22.59
CA ALA A 78 -3.45 -4.85 -21.75
C ALA A 78 -2.64 -4.28 -20.57
N GLY A 79 -2.10 -3.07 -20.73
CA GLY A 79 -1.37 -2.39 -19.68
C GLY A 79 -2.25 -1.98 -18.51
N ASP A 80 -3.51 -1.61 -18.74
CA ASP A 80 -4.46 -1.24 -17.68
C ASP A 80 -4.82 -2.48 -16.84
N TRP A 81 -5.06 -3.61 -17.51
CA TRP A 81 -5.25 -4.90 -16.82
C TRP A 81 -4.03 -5.33 -16.01
N LEU A 82 -2.81 -5.09 -16.52
CA LEU A 82 -1.58 -5.34 -15.76
C LEU A 82 -1.46 -4.43 -14.52
N ASN A 83 -1.92 -3.18 -14.60
CA ASN A 83 -1.96 -2.28 -13.45
C ASN A 83 -2.94 -2.81 -12.38
N LEU A 84 -4.14 -3.23 -12.79
CA LEU A 84 -5.11 -3.84 -11.89
C LEU A 84 -4.56 -5.11 -11.24
N ALA A 85 -3.92 -5.99 -12.03
CA ALA A 85 -3.29 -7.20 -11.54
C ALA A 85 -2.18 -6.90 -10.51
N GLN A 86 -1.35 -5.88 -10.76
CA GLN A 86 -0.31 -5.47 -9.82
C GLN A 86 -0.92 -5.01 -8.48
N LEU A 87 -1.97 -4.19 -8.50
CA LEU A 87 -2.66 -3.75 -7.29
C LEU A 87 -3.34 -4.91 -6.56
N ALA A 88 -3.98 -5.83 -7.30
CA ALA A 88 -4.60 -7.03 -6.74
C ALA A 88 -3.58 -7.95 -6.03
N VAL A 89 -2.40 -8.14 -6.65
CA VAL A 89 -1.31 -8.92 -6.06
C VAL A 89 -0.83 -8.28 -4.76
N VAL A 90 -0.59 -6.96 -4.75
CA VAL A 90 -0.12 -6.27 -3.54
C VAL A 90 -1.18 -6.29 -2.44
N LEU A 91 -2.46 -6.07 -2.77
CA LEU A 91 -3.57 -6.25 -1.83
C LEU A 91 -3.59 -7.67 -1.24
N SER A 92 -3.45 -8.69 -2.08
CA SER A 92 -3.44 -10.09 -1.64
C SER A 92 -2.28 -10.38 -0.68
N LEU A 93 -1.09 -9.85 -0.95
CA LEU A 93 0.09 -10.03 -0.10
C LEU A 93 -0.08 -9.34 1.25
N TRP A 94 -0.65 -8.15 1.29
CA TRP A 94 -1.00 -7.46 2.53
C TRP A 94 -2.08 -8.19 3.33
N LEU A 95 -3.09 -8.74 2.66
CA LEU A 95 -4.13 -9.54 3.29
C LEU A 95 -3.53 -10.80 3.92
N ILE A 96 -2.66 -11.52 3.20
CA ILE A 96 -1.95 -12.70 3.71
C ILE A 96 -1.10 -12.33 4.93
N LEU A 97 -0.32 -11.23 4.87
CA LEU A 97 0.48 -10.77 6.01
C LEU A 97 -0.38 -10.40 7.21
N CYS A 98 -1.49 -9.69 7.00
CA CYS A 98 -2.40 -9.30 8.07
C CYS A 98 -3.02 -10.54 8.72
N ILE A 99 -3.52 -11.49 7.93
CA ILE A 99 -4.06 -12.76 8.44
C ILE A 99 -3.00 -13.54 9.22
N ALA A 100 -1.79 -13.68 8.67
CA ALA A 100 -0.69 -14.36 9.35
C ALA A 100 -0.35 -13.68 10.69
N CYS A 101 -0.27 -12.34 10.72
CA CYS A 101 0.01 -11.57 11.93
C CYS A 101 -1.13 -11.65 12.95
N LEU A 102 -2.39 -11.80 12.53
CA LEU A 102 -3.51 -12.01 13.45
C LEU A 102 -3.61 -13.47 13.91
N TYR A 103 -3.16 -14.43 13.10
CA TYR A 103 -3.20 -15.85 13.41
C TYR A 103 -2.09 -16.25 14.40
N PHE A 104 -0.84 -15.92 14.09
CA PHE A 104 0.31 -16.28 14.90
C PHE A 104 0.33 -15.56 16.27
N PRO A 105 0.97 -16.16 17.29
CA PRO A 105 1.18 -15.48 18.56
C PRO A 105 1.95 -14.17 18.38
N SER A 106 1.75 -13.25 19.32
CA SER A 106 2.54 -12.04 19.49
C SER A 106 2.57 -11.72 20.98
N ASP A 107 3.73 -11.35 21.49
CA ASP A 107 3.94 -10.99 22.90
C ASP A 107 3.16 -9.72 23.29
N HIS A 108 2.91 -8.86 22.32
CA HIS A 108 2.19 -7.60 22.50
C HIS A 108 1.39 -7.27 21.24
N ARG A 109 0.17 -6.75 21.42
CA ARG A 109 -0.65 -6.20 20.33
C ARG A 109 -1.19 -4.84 20.75
N ASP A 110 -0.87 -3.85 19.94
CA ASP A 110 -1.37 -2.48 20.03
C ASP A 110 -2.88 -2.35 19.69
N ALA A 111 -3.47 -3.37 19.05
CA ALA A 111 -4.91 -3.46 18.82
C ALA A 111 -5.43 -4.90 19.00
N SER A 112 -6.67 -5.03 19.48
CA SER A 112 -7.31 -6.35 19.58
C SER A 112 -7.65 -6.93 18.21
N LYS A 113 -7.55 -8.25 18.05
CA LYS A 113 -7.89 -8.94 16.78
C LYS A 113 -9.31 -8.62 16.32
N ARG A 114 -10.26 -8.58 17.26
CA ARG A 114 -11.68 -8.28 16.98
C ARG A 114 -11.87 -6.87 16.44
N PHE A 115 -11.16 -5.89 17.02
CA PHE A 115 -11.20 -4.52 16.53
C PHE A 115 -10.69 -4.41 15.09
N VAL A 116 -9.53 -5.01 14.80
CA VAL A 116 -8.92 -4.99 13.46
C VAL A 116 -9.83 -5.64 12.42
N LEU A 117 -10.39 -6.80 12.75
CA LEU A 117 -11.34 -7.49 11.88
C LEU A 117 -12.61 -6.67 11.67
N GLY A 118 -13.16 -6.06 12.73
CA GLY A 118 -14.35 -5.21 12.64
C GLY A 118 -14.13 -3.98 11.76
N VAL A 119 -13.01 -3.27 11.95
CA VAL A 119 -12.66 -2.09 11.13
C VAL A 119 -12.45 -2.49 9.67
N TYR A 120 -11.68 -3.55 9.41
CA TYR A 120 -11.42 -3.98 8.04
C TYR A 120 -12.68 -4.50 7.36
N PHE A 121 -13.53 -5.25 8.06
CA PHE A 121 -14.82 -5.70 7.53
C PHE A 121 -15.73 -4.52 7.18
N ALA A 122 -15.82 -3.51 8.06
CA ALA A 122 -16.57 -2.28 7.78
C ALA A 122 -16.01 -1.55 6.54
N PHE A 123 -14.68 -1.50 6.38
CA PHE A 123 -14.05 -0.92 5.20
C PHE A 123 -14.38 -1.70 3.92
N LEU A 124 -14.38 -3.04 3.96
CA LEU A 124 -14.78 -3.87 2.82
C LEU A 124 -16.23 -3.63 2.39
N LEU A 125 -17.14 -3.41 3.34
CA LEU A 125 -18.56 -3.14 3.06
C LEU A 125 -18.77 -1.82 2.30
N ILE A 126 -17.92 -0.82 2.52
CA ILE A 126 -18.03 0.47 1.83
C ILE A 126 -17.17 0.54 0.56
N SER A 127 -16.07 -0.23 0.48
CA SER A 127 -15.15 -0.20 -0.67
C SER A 127 -15.40 -1.32 -1.67
N ILE A 128 -15.15 -2.58 -1.28
CA ILE A 128 -15.13 -3.74 -2.19
C ILE A 128 -16.54 -4.21 -2.56
N VAL A 129 -17.44 -4.31 -1.57
CA VAL A 129 -18.79 -4.85 -1.80
C VAL A 129 -19.55 -4.06 -2.88
N PRO A 130 -19.61 -2.72 -2.85
CA PRO A 130 -20.36 -1.96 -3.86
C PRO A 130 -19.86 -2.21 -5.30
N ILE A 131 -18.55 -2.20 -5.52
CA ILE A 131 -17.97 -2.36 -6.88
C ILE A 131 -18.14 -3.79 -7.40
N PHE A 132 -18.07 -4.81 -6.55
CA PHE A 132 -18.32 -6.19 -6.97
C PHE A 132 -19.79 -6.45 -7.23
N THR A 133 -20.68 -5.89 -6.41
CA THR A 133 -22.12 -5.98 -6.65
C THR A 133 -22.50 -5.34 -7.99
N ASP A 134 -21.98 -4.14 -8.28
CA ASP A 134 -22.22 -3.48 -9.57
C ASP A 134 -21.63 -4.26 -10.76
N ALA A 135 -20.45 -4.87 -10.60
CA ALA A 135 -19.81 -5.64 -11.66
C ALA A 135 -20.57 -6.94 -12.01
N VAL A 136 -21.18 -7.60 -11.01
CA VAL A 136 -21.90 -8.88 -11.20
C VAL A 136 -23.36 -8.66 -11.57
N SER A 137 -23.98 -7.63 -11.00
CA SER A 137 -25.39 -7.30 -11.23
C SER A 137 -25.54 -5.81 -11.51
N PRO A 138 -25.18 -5.36 -12.72
CA PRO A 138 -25.25 -3.94 -13.07
C PRO A 138 -26.70 -3.46 -12.99
N GLY A 139 -26.91 -2.33 -12.32
CA GLY A 139 -28.21 -1.68 -12.24
C GLY A 139 -28.64 -1.03 -13.56
N GLU A 140 -29.83 -0.41 -13.56
CA GLU A 140 -30.30 0.41 -14.67
C GLU A 140 -29.31 1.55 -15.00
N ASN A 141 -29.15 1.90 -16.28
CA ASN A 141 -28.07 2.77 -16.75
C ASN A 141 -27.98 4.12 -16.02
N ASP A 142 -29.10 4.80 -15.78
CA ASP A 142 -29.10 6.12 -15.13
C ASP A 142 -28.80 6.03 -13.63
N ALA A 143 -29.42 5.05 -12.94
CA ALA A 143 -29.17 4.79 -11.54
C ALA A 143 -27.72 4.32 -11.30
N ARG A 144 -27.20 3.46 -12.19
CA ARG A 144 -25.82 2.98 -12.16
C ARG A 144 -24.82 4.12 -12.34
N ARG A 145 -25.05 5.03 -13.29
CA ARG A 145 -24.22 6.23 -13.48
C ARG A 145 -24.20 7.12 -12.25
N TRP A 146 -25.37 7.40 -11.67
CA TRP A 146 -25.47 8.24 -10.47
C TRP A 146 -24.78 7.58 -9.26
N ASN A 147 -25.02 6.28 -9.05
CA ASN A 147 -24.37 5.50 -7.98
C ASN A 147 -22.85 5.46 -8.16
N GLY A 148 -22.37 5.24 -9.39
CA GLY A 148 -20.95 5.25 -9.71
C GLY A 148 -20.29 6.61 -9.47
N ALA A 149 -20.96 7.70 -9.86
CA ALA A 149 -20.49 9.06 -9.60
C ALA A 149 -20.45 9.38 -8.09
N LEU A 150 -21.48 8.97 -7.34
CA LEU A 150 -21.50 9.13 -5.88
C LEU A 150 -20.39 8.32 -5.22
N PHE A 151 -20.24 7.05 -5.60
CA PHE A 151 -19.19 6.17 -5.11
C PHE A 151 -17.81 6.77 -5.35
N HIS A 152 -17.49 7.09 -6.60
CA HIS A 152 -16.21 7.69 -6.96
C HIS A 152 -15.98 9.03 -6.26
N GLY A 153 -17.01 9.88 -6.16
CA GLY A 153 -16.92 11.17 -5.47
C GLY A 153 -16.60 11.01 -3.99
N VAL A 154 -17.26 10.09 -3.28
CA VAL A 154 -17.00 9.82 -1.86
C VAL A 154 -15.58 9.26 -1.66
N HIS A 155 -15.19 8.30 -2.50
CA HIS A 155 -13.88 7.66 -2.40
C HIS A 155 -12.74 8.64 -2.71
N SER A 156 -12.80 9.35 -3.84
CA SER A 156 -11.75 10.27 -4.27
C SER A 156 -11.61 11.51 -3.39
N LEU A 157 -12.72 12.10 -2.91
CA LEU A 157 -12.70 13.36 -2.15
C LEU A 157 -12.46 13.18 -0.65
N PHE A 158 -12.89 12.06 -0.08
CA PHE A 158 -12.88 11.87 1.37
C PHE A 158 -12.08 10.65 1.80
N ILE A 159 -12.42 9.46 1.30
CA ILE A 159 -11.83 8.21 1.80
C ILE A 159 -10.34 8.15 1.43
N ASN A 160 -10.01 8.37 0.17
CA ASN A 160 -8.65 8.23 -0.33
C ASN A 160 -7.64 9.18 0.37
N PRO A 161 -7.92 10.49 0.57
CA PRO A 161 -7.06 11.35 1.40
C PRO A 161 -6.85 10.83 2.83
N ILE A 162 -7.91 10.33 3.48
CA ILE A 162 -7.83 9.76 4.84
C ILE A 162 -6.93 8.51 4.82
N VAL A 163 -7.09 7.66 3.81
CA VAL A 163 -6.34 6.43 3.61
C VAL A 163 -4.86 6.70 3.32
N THR A 164 -4.54 7.71 2.50
CA THR A 164 -3.18 8.22 2.33
C THR A 164 -2.59 8.66 3.68
N GLY A 165 -3.39 9.34 4.51
CA GLY A 165 -3.04 9.69 5.89
C GLY A 165 -2.74 8.47 6.78
N PHE A 166 -3.51 7.39 6.65
CA PHE A 166 -3.22 6.11 7.33
C PHE A 166 -1.90 5.50 6.86
N GLY A 167 -1.58 5.60 5.56
CA GLY A 167 -0.27 5.20 5.02
C GLY A 167 0.88 5.88 5.77
N ILE A 168 0.80 7.19 6.00
CA ILE A 168 1.79 7.95 6.77
C ILE A 168 1.78 7.53 8.25
N ALA A 169 0.61 7.44 8.87
CA ALA A 169 0.46 7.07 10.28
C ALA A 169 1.02 5.66 10.58
N SER A 170 1.02 4.77 9.58
CA SER A 170 1.56 3.42 9.71
C SER A 170 3.04 3.41 10.14
N LEU A 171 3.82 4.41 9.71
CA LEU A 171 5.22 4.60 10.14
C LEU A 171 5.30 4.81 11.64
N TYR A 172 4.46 5.68 12.20
CA TYR A 172 4.49 5.99 13.64
C TYR A 172 4.26 4.73 14.47
N PHE A 173 3.22 3.96 14.15
CA PHE A 173 2.87 2.76 14.91
C PHE A 173 3.94 1.68 14.80
N GLN A 174 4.47 1.43 13.60
CA GLN A 174 5.54 0.45 13.43
C GLN A 174 6.86 0.91 14.05
N ALA A 175 7.23 2.19 13.92
CA ALA A 175 8.43 2.74 14.54
C ALA A 175 8.37 2.64 16.07
N LYS A 176 7.22 2.95 16.67
CA LYS A 176 7.01 2.80 18.11
C LYS A 176 7.23 1.36 18.56
N GLU A 177 6.62 0.40 17.87
CA GLU A 177 6.75 -1.04 18.17
C GLU A 177 8.20 -1.54 17.98
N THR A 178 8.90 -1.03 16.96
CA THR A 178 10.30 -1.34 16.67
C THR A 178 11.25 -0.81 17.74
N LEU A 179 10.99 0.39 18.27
CA LEU A 179 11.83 1.05 19.27
C LEU A 179 11.57 0.59 20.70
N SER A 180 10.37 0.08 21.00
CA SER A 180 10.02 -0.39 22.35
C SER A 180 10.57 -1.78 22.69
N ARG A 181 11.21 -2.47 21.74
CA ARG A 181 11.63 -3.88 21.92
C ARG A 181 13.15 -4.02 21.90
N SER A 182 13.67 -4.81 22.84
CA SER A 182 15.11 -5.09 22.99
C SER A 182 15.64 -6.21 22.08
N LEU A 183 14.77 -7.07 21.53
CA LEU A 183 15.14 -8.32 20.85
C LEU A 183 14.84 -8.35 19.33
N PRO A 184 15.42 -9.31 18.57
CA PRO A 184 15.36 -9.35 17.11
C PRO A 184 13.93 -9.37 16.54
N GLN A 185 13.63 -8.29 15.80
CA GLN A 185 12.33 -7.92 15.25
C GLN A 185 11.79 -8.94 14.22
N ALA A 186 10.47 -9.14 14.17
CA ALA A 186 9.82 -9.89 13.10
C ALA A 186 9.82 -9.13 11.75
N LEU A 187 10.15 -7.85 11.73
CA LEU A 187 10.38 -7.08 10.50
C LEU A 187 11.64 -7.59 9.77
N SER A 188 11.52 -7.83 8.47
CA SER A 188 12.59 -8.27 7.59
C SER A 188 13.29 -7.06 6.97
N ILE A 189 14.52 -6.77 7.41
CA ILE A 189 15.35 -5.68 6.85
C ILE A 189 15.46 -5.78 5.33
N ILE A 190 15.65 -6.99 4.80
CA ILE A 190 15.71 -7.25 3.36
C ILE A 190 14.36 -6.96 2.70
N GLY A 191 13.25 -7.34 3.33
CA GLY A 191 11.90 -7.05 2.86
C GLY A 191 11.64 -5.55 2.78
N LEU A 192 11.95 -4.79 3.84
CA LEU A 192 11.80 -3.34 3.86
C LEU A 192 12.61 -2.67 2.75
N ALA A 193 13.87 -3.08 2.56
CA ALA A 193 14.72 -2.54 1.51
C ALA A 193 14.16 -2.84 0.11
N ALA A 194 13.75 -4.09 -0.12
CA ALA A 194 13.16 -4.49 -1.40
C ALA A 194 11.87 -3.71 -1.69
N GLN A 195 10.97 -3.60 -0.71
CA GLN A 195 9.72 -2.85 -0.84
C GLN A 195 9.98 -1.36 -1.07
N ALA A 196 10.90 -0.74 -0.33
CA ALA A 196 11.25 0.67 -0.52
C ALA A 196 11.71 0.97 -1.96
N ILE A 197 12.62 0.15 -2.49
CA ILE A 197 13.16 0.34 -3.85
C ILE A 197 12.08 0.08 -4.90
N VAL A 198 11.39 -1.06 -4.81
CA VAL A 198 10.40 -1.46 -5.82
C VAL A 198 9.26 -0.46 -5.86
N PHE A 199 8.71 -0.05 -4.72
CA PHE A 199 7.57 0.87 -4.70
C PHE A 199 7.96 2.31 -5.04
N ALA A 200 9.21 2.72 -4.83
CA ALA A 200 9.69 4.00 -5.35
C ALA A 200 9.68 4.01 -6.89
N VAL A 201 10.12 2.91 -7.52
CA VAL A 201 10.07 2.78 -8.99
C VAL A 201 8.62 2.68 -9.48
N VAL A 202 7.75 1.94 -8.77
CA VAL A 202 6.32 1.87 -9.08
C VAL A 202 5.67 3.24 -9.03
N ALA A 203 5.94 4.03 -8.00
CA ALA A 203 5.44 5.39 -7.83
C ALA A 203 5.80 6.30 -9.02
N VAL A 204 7.06 6.32 -9.42
CA VAL A 204 7.50 7.09 -10.59
C VAL A 204 6.84 6.57 -11.86
N SER A 205 6.73 5.24 -12.01
CA SER A 205 6.11 4.66 -13.19
C SER A 205 4.62 5.01 -13.32
N TRP A 206 3.89 5.19 -12.22
CA TRP A 206 2.46 5.55 -12.24
C TRP A 206 2.18 6.87 -12.94
N ILE A 207 3.08 7.85 -12.82
CA ILE A 207 2.95 9.14 -13.49
C ILE A 207 2.84 8.97 -15.01
N MET A 208 3.52 7.97 -15.57
CA MET A 208 3.55 7.65 -17.00
C MET A 208 2.54 6.56 -17.42
N ARG A 209 1.81 5.96 -16.47
CA ARG A 209 0.85 4.87 -16.75
C ARG A 209 -0.58 5.37 -16.99
N VAL A 210 -0.87 6.62 -16.62
CA VAL A 210 -2.21 7.24 -16.67
C VAL A 210 -2.32 8.25 -17.82
N GLU A 211 -3.52 8.42 -18.38
CA GLU A 211 -3.80 9.35 -19.49
C GLU A 211 -4.14 10.76 -18.99
N PHE A 212 -3.24 11.36 -18.21
CA PHE A 212 -3.44 12.72 -17.70
C PHE A 212 -2.82 13.78 -18.62
N PRO A 213 -3.51 14.89 -18.93
CA PRO A 213 -3.03 15.92 -19.85
C PRO A 213 -1.99 16.87 -19.21
N TYR A 214 -0.81 16.33 -18.88
CA TYR A 214 0.26 17.09 -18.20
C TYR A 214 0.72 18.34 -18.94
N GLY A 215 0.76 18.32 -20.27
CA GLY A 215 1.27 19.44 -21.06
C GLY A 215 0.40 20.71 -21.09
N GLY A 216 -0.76 20.73 -20.43
CA GLY A 216 -1.58 21.94 -20.24
C GLY A 216 -1.39 22.60 -18.87
N LEU A 217 -0.47 22.10 -18.04
CA LEU A 217 -0.24 22.61 -16.70
C LEU A 217 0.81 23.73 -16.71
N ASP A 218 0.36 24.96 -17.00
CA ASP A 218 1.26 26.14 -17.03
C ASP A 218 1.79 26.55 -15.65
N ARG A 219 1.06 26.22 -14.57
CA ARG A 219 1.46 26.44 -13.17
C ARG A 219 0.98 25.32 -12.26
N VAL A 220 1.86 24.82 -11.40
CA VAL A 220 1.50 23.91 -10.31
C VAL A 220 0.82 24.74 -9.21
N SER A 221 -0.51 24.72 -9.18
CA SER A 221 -1.31 25.27 -8.10
C SER A 221 -1.84 24.14 -7.20
N PHE A 222 -2.27 24.48 -5.98
CA PHE A 222 -2.90 23.50 -5.09
C PHE A 222 -4.16 22.87 -5.72
N GLY A 223 -4.95 23.66 -6.45
CA GLY A 223 -6.13 23.15 -7.16
C GLY A 223 -5.76 22.12 -8.23
N VAL A 224 -4.74 22.41 -9.05
CA VAL A 224 -4.22 21.48 -10.06
C VAL A 224 -3.70 20.19 -9.43
N PHE A 225 -2.93 20.30 -8.33
CA PHE A 225 -2.44 19.13 -7.60
C PHE A 225 -3.58 18.30 -7.02
N SER A 226 -4.58 18.95 -6.42
CA SER A 226 -5.76 18.28 -5.86
C SER A 226 -6.53 17.53 -6.94
N THR A 227 -6.79 18.16 -8.09
CA THR A 227 -7.47 17.50 -9.22
C THR A 227 -6.64 16.34 -9.77
N TRP A 228 -5.33 16.52 -9.95
CA TRP A 228 -4.45 15.43 -10.37
C TRP A 228 -4.50 14.26 -9.39
N TYR A 229 -4.36 14.51 -8.09
CA TYR A 229 -4.39 13.48 -7.05
C TYR A 229 -5.74 12.74 -7.02
N GLN A 230 -6.85 13.46 -7.03
CA GLN A 230 -8.20 12.88 -6.98
C GLN A 230 -8.52 11.99 -8.18
N LEU A 231 -8.07 12.38 -9.38
CA LEU A 231 -8.37 11.65 -10.60
C LEU A 231 -7.41 10.46 -10.82
N VAL A 232 -6.10 10.70 -10.68
CA VAL A 232 -5.08 9.72 -11.13
C VAL A 232 -3.84 9.62 -10.24
N GLY A 233 -3.52 10.68 -9.52
CA GLY A 233 -2.24 10.84 -8.83
C GLY A 233 -2.13 10.03 -7.54
N TRP A 234 -3.25 9.55 -7.01
CA TRP A 234 -3.31 8.72 -5.82
C TRP A 234 -2.43 7.47 -5.92
N ALA A 235 -2.43 6.77 -7.05
CA ALA A 235 -1.65 5.53 -7.22
C ALA A 235 -0.14 5.79 -7.13
N ALA A 236 0.31 6.92 -7.68
CA ALA A 236 1.70 7.37 -7.60
C ALA A 236 2.05 7.81 -6.17
N LEU A 237 1.21 8.66 -5.57
CA LEU A 237 1.47 9.25 -4.25
C LEU A 237 1.48 8.19 -3.14
N ASP A 238 0.51 7.27 -3.14
CA ASP A 238 0.44 6.21 -2.12
C ASP A 238 1.61 5.23 -2.26
N SER A 239 1.99 4.88 -3.49
CA SER A 239 3.20 4.07 -3.73
C SER A 239 4.46 4.78 -3.22
N ALA A 240 4.57 6.10 -3.41
CA ALA A 240 5.71 6.89 -2.93
C ALA A 240 5.74 6.97 -1.40
N ILE A 241 4.59 7.24 -0.76
CA ILE A 241 4.46 7.25 0.69
C ILE A 241 4.83 5.88 1.25
N PHE A 242 4.29 4.80 0.67
CA PHE A 242 4.64 3.45 1.07
C PHE A 242 6.15 3.21 1.00
N ALA A 243 6.79 3.55 -0.12
CA ALA A 243 8.24 3.41 -0.28
C ALA A 243 9.03 4.20 0.78
N LEU A 244 8.63 5.43 1.07
CA LEU A 244 9.25 6.28 2.08
C LEU A 244 9.08 5.71 3.50
N VAL A 245 7.89 5.17 3.82
CA VAL A 245 7.65 4.49 5.09
C VAL A 245 8.57 3.28 5.23
N GLN A 246 8.67 2.43 4.20
CA GLN A 246 9.57 1.27 4.25
C GLN A 246 11.04 1.69 4.39
N ALA A 247 11.48 2.73 3.70
CA ALA A 247 12.84 3.27 3.81
C ALA A 247 13.12 3.82 5.22
N ALA A 248 12.16 4.54 5.81
CA ALA A 248 12.27 5.05 7.17
C ALA A 248 12.34 3.91 8.19
N LEU A 249 11.49 2.90 8.06
CA LEU A 249 11.50 1.71 8.92
C LEU A 249 12.80 0.92 8.77
N LEU A 250 13.33 0.78 7.56
CA LEU A 250 14.63 0.17 7.31
C LEU A 250 15.74 0.89 8.08
N TRP A 251 15.74 2.22 8.02
CA TRP A 251 16.73 3.04 8.73
C TRP A 251 16.61 2.91 10.24
N ILE A 252 15.39 2.95 10.79
CA ILE A 252 15.13 2.78 12.23
C ILE A 252 15.58 1.38 12.69
N ALA A 253 15.14 0.33 11.99
CA ALA A 253 15.47 -1.06 12.32
C ALA A 253 16.99 -1.31 12.26
N SER A 254 17.67 -0.79 11.23
CA SER A 254 19.12 -0.93 11.06
C SER A 254 19.90 -0.21 12.16
N ARG A 255 19.46 1.00 12.56
CA ARG A 255 20.08 1.74 13.67
C ARG A 255 19.87 1.03 15.00
N HIS A 256 18.67 0.50 15.23
CA HIS A 256 18.36 -0.25 16.43
C HIS A 256 19.24 -1.50 16.56
N LEU A 257 19.37 -2.28 15.48
CA LEU A 257 20.22 -3.47 15.44
C LEU A 257 21.70 -3.15 15.70
N ARG A 258 22.22 -2.06 15.14
CA ARG A 258 23.61 -1.62 15.40
C ARG A 258 23.84 -1.25 16.86
N ARG A 259 22.87 -0.58 17.48
CA ARG A 259 22.95 -0.20 18.90
C ARG A 259 22.97 -1.43 19.80
N THR A 260 22.05 -2.36 19.60
CA THR A 260 21.97 -3.58 20.43
C THR A 260 23.21 -4.46 20.30
N ASN A 261 23.79 -4.56 19.10
CA ASN A 261 25.02 -5.33 18.90
C ASN A 261 26.24 -4.61 19.53
N GLY A 262 26.30 -3.28 19.47
CA GLY A 262 27.39 -2.50 20.07
C GLY A 262 27.41 -2.54 21.60
N THR A 263 26.26 -2.65 22.27
CA THR A 263 26.21 -2.82 23.75
C THR A 263 26.62 -4.22 24.20
N SER A 264 26.28 -5.27 23.44
CA SER A 264 26.70 -6.65 23.70
C SER A 264 28.23 -6.83 23.72
N ASP A 265 28.95 -6.14 22.82
CA ASP A 265 30.42 -6.18 22.78
C ASP A 265 31.07 -5.43 23.96
N SER A 266 30.34 -4.51 24.61
CA SER A 266 30.85 -3.78 25.79
C SER A 266 30.68 -4.56 27.10
N GLU A 267 29.66 -5.42 27.20
CA GLU A 267 29.39 -6.23 28.40
C GLU A 267 30.23 -7.53 28.47
N THR A 268 30.94 -7.87 27.40
CA THR A 268 31.84 -9.05 27.34
C THR A 268 33.30 -8.73 27.66
N GLN A 269 33.63 -7.49 28.02
CA GLN A 269 34.95 -7.19 28.57
C GLN A 269 35.03 -7.70 30.01
N PRO A 270 35.96 -8.63 30.33
CA PRO A 270 36.14 -9.10 31.69
C PRO A 270 36.55 -7.91 32.57
N LEU A 271 35.81 -7.70 33.67
CA LEU A 271 36.21 -6.82 34.76
C LEU A 271 37.47 -7.38 35.41
N LEU A 272 38.62 -7.10 34.81
CA LEU A 272 39.93 -7.35 35.41
C LEU A 272 40.59 -6.03 35.76
N GLY A 273 40.65 -5.78 37.07
CA GLY A 273 41.78 -5.09 37.69
C GLY A 273 41.49 -3.73 38.32
N ARG A 274 41.17 -3.73 39.61
CA ARG A 274 42.13 -3.36 40.67
C ARG A 274 41.66 -3.82 42.04
#